data_AF-A0A319B929-F1
#
_entry.id   AF-A0A319B929-F1
#
_cell.length_a   1.000
_cell.length_b   1.000
_cell.length_c   1.000
_cell.angle_alpha   90.00
_cell.angle_beta   90.00
_cell.angle_gamma   90.00
#
_symmetry.space_group_name_H-M   'P 1'
#
loop_
_entity.id
_entity.type
_entity.pdbx_description
1 polymer ?
#
loop_
_entity_poly.entity_id
_entity_poly.type
_entity_poly.pdbx_seq_one_letter_code
_entity_poly.pdbx_strand_id
1 'polypeptide(L)'
;MDSVTNAFLFIQRPYKSLWLNGIYFLFWPLLVFILVVLTAALWKAVTQNDVADIQKISPGSNISKTDYEDVVNGFLQDISFQPPDMIFDVGLKSRVEDRLESYGISRNFITEIESCIATATKISSCSYPYTSPEVLEAIALFWHSALLTSISSECEGCSL
;
A
#
# COMPACT_ATOMS: atom_id res chain seq x y z
N MET A 1 -33.66 -30.22 76.32
CA MET A 1 -32.34 -29.58 76.22
C MET A 1 -31.57 -30.08 75.01
N ASP A 2 -31.63 -29.47 73.82
CA ASP A 2 -32.69 -28.75 73.14
C ASP A 2 -32.37 -28.81 71.65
N SER A 3 -33.33 -29.27 70.85
CA SER A 3 -33.29 -29.36 69.38
C SER A 3 -33.23 -27.98 68.69
N VAL A 4 -33.11 -26.90 69.48
CA VAL A 4 -33.18 -25.50 69.06
C VAL A 4 -31.79 -24.97 68.69
N THR A 5 -30.70 -25.58 69.21
CA THR A 5 -29.34 -25.08 68.99
C THR A 5 -28.80 -25.39 67.58
N ASN A 6 -29.31 -26.42 66.91
CA ASN A 6 -28.92 -26.77 65.54
C ASN A 6 -29.68 -25.99 64.45
N ALA A 7 -30.83 -25.39 64.79
CA ALA A 7 -31.60 -24.58 63.85
C ALA A 7 -30.99 -23.18 63.65
N PHE A 8 -30.31 -22.65 64.67
CA PHE A 8 -29.72 -21.30 64.62
C PHE A 8 -28.47 -21.20 63.74
N LEU A 9 -27.70 -22.29 63.60
CA LEU A 9 -26.51 -22.32 62.73
C LEU A 9 -26.84 -22.41 61.23
N PHE A 10 -28.07 -22.81 60.87
CA PHE A 10 -28.49 -22.97 59.48
C PHE A 10 -29.07 -21.69 58.86
N ILE A 11 -29.58 -20.76 59.68
CA ILE A 11 -30.24 -19.55 59.21
C ILE A 11 -29.23 -18.42 58.89
N GLN A 12 -27.98 -18.53 59.36
CA GLN A 12 -27.00 -17.43 59.26
C GLN A 12 -26.15 -17.42 57.96
N ARG A 13 -26.49 -18.24 56.95
CA ARG A 13 -25.76 -18.26 55.65
C ARG A 13 -26.66 -18.09 54.41
N PRO A 14 -27.25 -16.90 54.19
CA PRO A 14 -27.42 -16.48 52.78
C PRO A 14 -26.99 -15.05 52.48
N TYR A 15 -26.50 -14.26 53.44
CA TYR A 15 -26.26 -12.82 53.18
C TYR A 15 -24.90 -12.49 52.55
N LYS A 16 -23.85 -13.29 52.74
CA LYS A 16 -22.51 -12.98 52.20
C LYS A 16 -22.37 -13.23 50.68
N SER A 17 -23.09 -14.21 50.13
CA SER A 17 -22.99 -14.58 48.71
C SER A 17 -23.73 -13.59 47.77
N LEU A 18 -24.90 -13.11 48.18
CA LEU A 18 -25.71 -12.15 47.41
C LEU A 18 -25.07 -10.76 47.35
N TRP A 19 -24.40 -10.33 48.42
CA TRP A 19 -23.71 -9.02 48.48
C TRP A 19 -22.47 -8.98 47.58
N LEU A 20 -21.68 -10.05 47.56
CA LEU A 20 -20.52 -10.18 46.66
C LEU A 20 -20.97 -10.17 45.19
N ASN A 21 -22.00 -10.94 44.83
CA ASN A 21 -22.52 -10.99 43.46
C ASN A 21 -23.09 -9.64 42.99
N GLY A 22 -23.75 -8.88 43.87
CA GLY A 22 -24.24 -7.53 43.54
C GLY A 22 -23.11 -6.51 43.31
N ILE A 23 -22.02 -6.62 44.07
CA ILE A 23 -20.81 -5.81 43.86
C ILE A 23 -20.15 -6.15 42.52
N TYR A 24 -19.94 -7.44 42.22
CA TYR A 24 -19.40 -7.87 40.93
C TYR A 24 -20.25 -7.38 39.73
N PHE A 25 -21.57 -7.34 39.89
CA PHE A 25 -22.50 -6.84 38.88
C PHE A 25 -22.32 -5.34 38.56
N LEU A 26 -21.86 -4.53 39.52
CA LEU A 26 -21.59 -3.10 39.31
C LEU A 26 -20.16 -2.83 38.81
N PHE A 27 -19.19 -3.64 39.20
CA PHE A 27 -17.79 -3.50 38.76
C PHE A 27 -17.59 -3.94 37.31
N TRP A 28 -18.33 -4.95 36.86
CA TRP A 28 -18.24 -5.46 35.49
C TRP A 28 -18.53 -4.40 34.41
N PRO A 29 -19.65 -3.65 34.44
CA PRO A 29 -19.92 -2.62 33.43
C PRO A 29 -18.94 -1.45 33.49
N LEU A 30 -18.44 -1.08 34.69
CA LEU A 30 -17.42 -0.05 34.84
C LEU A 30 -16.10 -0.46 34.16
N LEU A 31 -15.69 -1.70 34.33
CA LEU A 31 -14.47 -2.24 33.71
C LEU A 31 -14.61 -2.28 32.18
N VAL A 32 -15.75 -2.73 31.66
CA VAL A 32 -16.05 -2.71 30.23
C VAL A 32 -16.02 -1.28 29.67
N PHE A 33 -16.61 -0.32 30.38
CA PHE A 33 -16.62 1.08 29.97
C PHE A 33 -15.19 1.67 29.92
N ILE A 34 -14.38 1.42 30.94
CA ILE A 34 -12.97 1.85 30.96
C ILE A 34 -12.19 1.22 29.81
N LEU A 35 -12.43 -0.07 29.52
CA LEU A 35 -11.77 -0.77 28.43
C LEU A 35 -12.16 -0.20 27.06
N VAL A 36 -13.45 0.10 26.84
CA VAL A 36 -13.93 0.76 25.61
C VAL A 36 -13.28 2.13 25.44
N VAL A 37 -13.23 2.95 26.50
CA VAL A 37 -12.59 4.28 26.45
C VAL A 37 -11.09 4.17 26.16
N LEU A 38 -10.38 3.23 26.78
CA LEU A 38 -8.97 2.96 26.51
C LEU A 38 -8.75 2.51 25.07
N THR A 39 -9.55 1.58 24.56
CA THR A 39 -9.43 1.13 23.16
C THR A 39 -9.73 2.25 22.17
N ALA A 40 -10.71 3.11 22.44
CA ALA A 40 -11.01 4.27 21.61
C ALA A 40 -9.90 5.33 21.65
N ALA A 41 -9.30 5.57 22.82
CA ALA A 41 -8.17 6.47 22.98
C ALA A 41 -6.91 5.94 22.30
N LEU A 42 -6.63 4.63 22.41
CA LEU A 42 -5.54 3.95 21.72
C LEU A 42 -5.76 4.00 20.20
N TRP A 43 -6.98 3.75 19.72
CA TRP A 43 -7.30 3.87 18.30
C TRP A 43 -7.08 5.29 17.79
N LYS A 44 -7.50 6.31 18.55
CA LYS A 44 -7.29 7.72 18.21
C LYS A 44 -5.82 8.11 18.22
N ALA A 45 -5.02 7.58 19.15
CA ALA A 45 -3.58 7.83 19.22
C ALA A 45 -2.83 7.16 18.06
N VAL A 46 -3.24 5.95 17.66
CA VAL A 46 -2.69 5.26 16.50
C VAL A 46 -3.01 6.01 15.21
N THR A 47 -4.25 6.46 15.01
CA THR A 47 -4.62 7.24 13.82
C THR A 47 -4.01 8.64 13.77
N GLN A 48 -3.74 9.28 14.92
CA GLN A 48 -3.05 10.57 14.94
C GLN A 48 -1.55 10.47 14.61
N ASN A 49 -0.90 9.35 14.89
CA ASN A 49 0.51 9.15 14.57
C ASN A 49 0.77 8.84 13.09
N ASP A 50 -0.20 8.27 12.36
CA ASP A 50 -0.05 7.97 10.93
C ASP A 50 -0.24 9.19 10.01
N VAL A 51 -0.83 10.29 10.51
CA VAL A 51 -1.16 11.46 9.68
C VAL A 51 -0.05 12.53 9.66
N ALA A 52 0.95 12.42 10.54
CA ALA A 52 1.81 13.55 10.86
C ALA A 52 3.09 13.71 10.02
N ASP A 53 3.55 12.75 9.21
CA ASP A 53 4.94 12.85 8.72
C ASP A 53 5.29 12.38 7.29
N ILE A 54 4.38 12.45 6.30
CA ILE A 54 4.79 12.39 4.87
C ILE A 54 3.81 13.19 3.98
N GLN A 55 3.79 14.52 4.09
CA GLN A 55 2.85 15.34 3.29
C GLN A 55 3.41 15.90 1.97
N LYS A 56 4.72 15.83 1.73
CA LYS A 56 5.32 16.38 0.50
C LYS A 56 5.85 15.27 -0.39
N ILE A 57 5.23 15.15 -1.57
CA ILE A 57 5.62 14.19 -2.63
C ILE A 57 7.02 14.51 -3.17
N SER A 58 7.41 15.79 -3.12
CA SER A 58 8.77 16.24 -3.43
C SER A 58 9.13 17.55 -2.71
N PRO A 59 10.43 17.86 -2.51
CA PRO A 59 10.87 19.17 -2.07
C PRO A 59 10.44 20.23 -3.11
N GLY A 60 9.45 21.06 -2.76
CA GLY A 60 8.94 22.13 -3.64
C GLY A 60 7.51 21.94 -4.16
N SER A 61 6.90 20.76 -3.94
CA SER A 61 5.49 20.55 -4.29
C SER A 61 4.55 21.42 -3.43
N ASN A 62 3.63 22.13 -4.07
CA ASN A 62 2.49 22.79 -3.39
C ASN A 62 1.30 21.85 -3.19
N ILE A 63 1.39 20.62 -3.71
CA ILE A 63 0.33 19.61 -3.68
C ILE A 63 0.60 18.69 -2.48
N SER A 64 -0.42 18.53 -1.64
CA SER A 64 -0.35 17.56 -0.55
C SER A 64 -0.45 16.14 -1.10
N LYS A 65 0.16 15.18 -0.40
CA LYS A 65 0.03 13.76 -0.75
C LYS A 65 -1.44 13.32 -0.88
N THR A 66 -2.29 13.77 0.03
CA THR A 66 -3.72 13.45 0.04
C THR A 66 -4.42 13.95 -1.21
N ASP A 67 -4.19 15.20 -1.63
CA ASP A 67 -4.80 15.75 -2.84
C ASP A 67 -4.39 14.97 -4.10
N TYR A 68 -3.12 14.53 -4.15
CA TYR A 68 -2.63 13.70 -5.25
C TYR A 68 -3.29 12.33 -5.27
N GLU A 69 -3.36 11.66 -4.11
CA GLU A 69 -4.00 10.35 -3.99
C GLU A 69 -5.48 10.40 -4.35
N ASP A 70 -6.20 11.44 -3.94
CA ASP A 70 -7.62 11.61 -4.27
C ASP A 70 -7.83 11.74 -5.79
N VAL A 71 -6.99 12.53 -6.47
CA VAL A 71 -7.05 12.68 -7.93
C VAL A 71 -6.73 11.36 -8.64
N VAL A 72 -5.65 10.68 -8.25
CA VAL A 72 -5.23 9.42 -8.88
C VAL A 72 -6.27 8.32 -8.63
N ASN A 73 -6.76 8.18 -7.40
CA ASN A 73 -7.75 7.19 -7.05
C ASN A 73 -9.08 7.46 -7.75
N GLY A 74 -9.50 8.72 -7.86
CA GLY A 74 -10.67 9.11 -8.65
C GLY A 74 -10.53 8.70 -10.12
N PHE A 75 -9.38 9.00 -10.73
CA PHE A 75 -9.11 8.59 -12.11
C PHE A 75 -9.11 7.06 -12.29
N LEU A 76 -8.44 6.32 -11.40
CA LEU A 76 -8.40 4.85 -11.45
C LEU A 76 -9.79 4.24 -11.25
N GLN A 77 -10.61 4.84 -10.40
CA GLN A 77 -12.00 4.42 -10.20
C GLN A 77 -12.85 4.68 -11.45
N ASP A 78 -12.72 5.86 -12.07
CA ASP A 78 -13.48 6.25 -13.27
C ASP A 78 -13.23 5.31 -14.44
N ILE A 79 -11.99 4.83 -14.61
CA ILE A 79 -11.64 3.86 -15.66
C ILE A 79 -11.88 2.40 -15.25
N SER A 80 -12.43 2.16 -14.05
CA SER A 80 -12.59 0.82 -13.46
C SER A 80 -11.28 0.02 -13.50
N PHE A 81 -10.16 0.69 -13.18
CA PHE A 81 -8.84 0.09 -13.30
C PHE A 81 -8.75 -1.18 -12.47
N GLN A 82 -8.39 -2.27 -13.13
CA GLN A 82 -7.96 -3.50 -12.48
C GLN A 82 -6.49 -3.71 -12.82
N PRO A 83 -5.62 -3.95 -11.82
CA PRO A 83 -4.24 -4.33 -12.09
C PRO A 83 -4.22 -5.56 -13.00
N PRO A 84 -3.54 -5.52 -14.16
CA PRO A 84 -3.46 -6.66 -15.04
C PRO A 84 -2.61 -7.78 -14.43
N ASP A 85 -2.98 -9.03 -14.69
CA ASP A 85 -2.12 -10.19 -14.39
C ASP A 85 -0.90 -10.12 -15.31
N MET A 86 0.24 -9.72 -14.75
CA MET A 86 1.45 -9.48 -15.53
C MET A 86 2.13 -10.81 -15.89
N ILE A 87 2.09 -11.15 -17.17
CA ILE A 87 2.96 -12.18 -17.75
C ILE A 87 4.17 -11.47 -18.35
N PHE A 88 5.28 -11.46 -17.63
CA PHE A 88 6.51 -10.88 -18.14
C PHE A 88 7.16 -11.83 -19.15
N ASP A 89 7.28 -11.36 -20.40
CA ASP A 89 8.13 -12.02 -21.38
C ASP A 89 9.60 -11.80 -21.01
N VAL A 90 10.19 -12.82 -20.37
CA VAL A 90 11.58 -12.82 -19.90
C VAL A 90 12.58 -12.61 -21.05
N GLY A 91 12.19 -12.95 -22.30
CA GLY A 91 13.02 -12.78 -23.49
C GLY A 91 12.88 -11.42 -24.18
N LEU A 92 11.89 -10.60 -23.81
CA LEU A 92 11.59 -9.34 -24.51
C LEU A 92 12.78 -8.37 -24.49
N LYS A 93 13.46 -8.25 -23.34
CA LYS A 93 14.66 -7.41 -23.21
C LYS A 93 15.77 -7.83 -24.18
N SER A 94 16.10 -9.12 -24.20
CA SER A 94 17.15 -9.65 -25.09
C SER A 94 16.81 -9.38 -26.55
N ARG A 95 15.57 -9.62 -26.98
CA ARG A 95 15.16 -9.36 -28.37
C ARG A 95 15.26 -7.89 -28.74
N VAL A 96 14.88 -6.99 -27.83
CA VAL A 96 15.04 -5.54 -28.03
C VAL A 96 16.52 -5.17 -28.16
N GLU A 97 17.40 -5.69 -27.31
CA GLU A 97 18.85 -5.46 -27.39
C GLU A 97 19.43 -5.98 -28.72
N ASP A 98 19.10 -7.22 -29.10
CA ASP A 98 19.55 -7.83 -30.36
C ASP A 98 19.06 -7.02 -31.57
N ARG A 99 17.83 -6.50 -31.52
CA ARG A 99 17.27 -5.68 -32.59
C ARG A 99 17.91 -4.29 -32.65
N LEU A 100 18.23 -3.67 -31.52
CA LEU A 100 19.00 -2.42 -31.48
C LEU A 100 20.41 -2.62 -32.06
N GLU A 101 21.07 -3.74 -31.72
CA GLU A 101 22.37 -4.10 -32.31
C GLU A 101 22.25 -4.30 -33.83
N SER A 102 21.17 -4.93 -34.30
CA SER A 102 20.90 -5.10 -35.75
C SER A 102 20.67 -3.78 -36.50
N TYR A 103 20.24 -2.72 -35.79
CA TYR A 103 20.11 -1.37 -36.33
C TYR A 103 21.43 -0.58 -36.30
N GLY A 104 22.53 -1.21 -35.89
CA GLY A 104 23.86 -0.62 -35.86
C GLY A 104 24.19 0.12 -34.56
N ILE A 105 23.38 -0.05 -33.52
CA ILE A 105 23.66 0.53 -32.21
C ILE A 105 24.74 -0.30 -31.51
N SER A 106 25.81 0.34 -31.07
CA SER A 106 26.92 -0.35 -30.40
C SER A 106 26.47 -0.98 -29.08
N ARG A 107 27.04 -2.16 -28.76
CA ARG A 107 26.77 -2.86 -27.50
C ARG A 107 27.14 -2.05 -26.25
N ASN A 108 28.15 -1.18 -26.36
CA ASN A 108 28.53 -0.26 -25.29
C ASN A 108 27.39 0.73 -25.00
N PHE A 109 26.83 1.36 -26.05
CA PHE A 109 25.71 2.28 -25.90
C PHE A 109 24.43 1.57 -25.41
N ILE A 110 24.17 0.34 -25.87
CA ILE A 110 23.07 -0.50 -25.36
C ILE A 110 23.20 -0.73 -23.84
N THR A 111 24.43 -0.91 -23.35
CA THR A 111 24.69 -1.06 -21.92
C THR A 111 24.46 0.26 -21.16
N GLU A 112 24.86 1.40 -21.73
CA GLU A 112 24.62 2.73 -21.13
C GLU A 112 23.14 3.04 -20.97
N ILE A 113 22.32 2.57 -21.91
CA ILE A 113 20.87 2.86 -21.97
C ILE A 113 20.01 1.69 -21.42
N GLU A 114 20.63 0.73 -20.74
CA GLU A 114 19.98 -0.48 -20.23
C GLU A 114 18.73 -0.16 -19.38
N SER A 115 18.81 0.89 -18.54
CA SER A 115 17.70 1.34 -17.69
C SER A 115 16.48 1.81 -18.51
N CYS A 116 16.72 2.46 -19.65
CA CYS A 116 15.69 2.90 -20.56
C CYS A 116 15.03 1.71 -21.26
N ILE A 117 15.83 0.73 -21.70
CA ILE A 117 15.33 -0.51 -22.31
C ILE A 117 14.48 -1.30 -21.28
N ALA A 118 14.97 -1.45 -20.05
CA ALA A 118 14.24 -2.11 -18.97
C ALA A 118 12.91 -1.41 -18.64
N THR A 119 12.90 -0.08 -18.68
CA THR A 119 11.68 0.70 -18.45
C THR A 119 10.70 0.56 -19.61
N ALA A 120 11.17 0.68 -20.85
CA ALA A 120 10.35 0.52 -22.04
C ALA A 120 9.71 -0.87 -22.13
N THR A 121 10.46 -1.93 -21.83
CA THR A 121 9.94 -3.31 -21.81
C THR A 121 8.90 -3.53 -20.71
N LYS A 122 9.07 -2.94 -19.53
CA LYS A 122 8.06 -2.94 -18.46
C LYS A 122 6.80 -2.19 -18.87
N ILE A 123 6.92 -0.96 -19.37
CA ILE A 123 5.76 -0.16 -19.83
C ILE A 123 4.99 -0.93 -20.89
N SER A 124 5.69 -1.53 -21.85
CA SER A 124 5.08 -2.31 -22.92
C SER A 124 4.33 -3.53 -22.37
N SER A 125 4.95 -4.28 -21.46
CA SER A 125 4.33 -5.47 -20.85
C SER A 125 3.10 -5.12 -20.00
N CYS A 126 3.17 -4.03 -19.24
CA CYS A 126 2.05 -3.60 -18.38
C CYS A 126 0.90 -2.98 -19.18
N SER A 127 1.21 -2.24 -20.24
CA SER A 127 0.20 -1.52 -21.03
C SER A 127 -0.46 -2.41 -22.09
N TYR A 128 0.26 -3.42 -22.58
CA TYR A 128 -0.14 -4.26 -23.69
C TYR A 128 -0.02 -5.77 -23.38
N PRO A 129 -0.58 -6.26 -22.25
CA PRO A 129 -0.32 -7.61 -21.73
C PRO A 129 -0.87 -8.74 -22.62
N TYR A 130 -1.83 -8.47 -23.49
CA TYR A 130 -2.49 -9.48 -24.34
C TYR A 130 -1.98 -9.51 -25.78
N THR A 131 -0.87 -8.83 -26.05
CA THR A 131 -0.37 -8.63 -27.41
C THR A 131 0.71 -9.66 -27.75
N SER A 132 0.93 -9.93 -29.03
CA SER A 132 1.95 -10.89 -29.43
C SER A 132 3.36 -10.39 -29.08
N PRO A 133 4.33 -11.31 -28.89
CA PRO A 133 5.71 -10.96 -28.55
C PRO A 133 6.36 -9.99 -29.56
N GLU A 134 6.00 -10.10 -30.85
CA GLU A 134 6.53 -9.24 -31.93
C GLU A 134 5.99 -7.82 -31.81
N VAL A 135 4.72 -7.66 -31.46
CA VAL A 135 4.10 -6.35 -31.25
C VAL A 135 4.65 -5.70 -29.98
N LEU A 136 4.82 -6.47 -28.89
CA LEU A 136 5.47 -6.00 -27.67
C LEU A 136 6.90 -5.51 -27.92
N GLU A 137 7.66 -6.21 -28.77
CA GLU A 137 9.01 -5.80 -29.16
C GLU A 137 9.00 -4.47 -29.93
N ALA A 138 8.09 -4.30 -30.89
CA ALA A 138 7.95 -3.05 -31.63
C ALA A 138 7.56 -1.87 -30.72
N ILE A 139 6.64 -2.11 -29.78
CA ILE A 139 6.21 -1.09 -28.80
C ILE A 139 7.36 -0.74 -27.84
N ALA A 140 8.14 -1.74 -27.39
CA ALA A 140 9.29 -1.50 -26.53
C ALA A 140 10.39 -0.68 -27.23
N LEU A 141 10.64 -0.94 -28.52
CA LEU A 141 11.56 -0.12 -29.32
C LEU A 141 11.07 1.32 -29.48
N PHE A 142 9.77 1.52 -29.70
CA PHE A 142 9.18 2.85 -29.76
C PHE A 142 9.38 3.61 -28.44
N TRP A 143 9.00 3.02 -27.31
CA TRP A 143 9.16 3.65 -25.99
C TRP A 143 10.62 3.92 -25.65
N HIS A 144 11.53 3.03 -26.01
CA HIS A 144 12.97 3.24 -25.85
C HIS A 144 13.43 4.52 -26.55
N SER A 145 13.03 4.72 -27.81
CA SER A 145 13.38 5.93 -28.56
C SER A 145 12.83 7.20 -27.90
N ALA A 146 11.59 7.15 -27.39
CA ALA A 146 10.97 8.27 -26.70
C ALA A 146 11.69 8.63 -25.39
N LEU A 147 12.06 7.62 -24.59
CA LEU A 147 12.81 7.81 -23.35
C LEU A 147 14.22 8.38 -23.59
N LEU A 148 14.89 7.96 -24.66
CA LEU A 148 16.17 8.56 -25.03
C LEU A 148 16.03 10.03 -25.43
N THR A 149 14.99 10.38 -26.19
CA THR A 149 14.76 11.77 -26.56
C THR A 149 14.44 12.66 -25.36
N SER A 150 13.69 12.17 -24.36
CA SER A 150 13.42 12.96 -23.15
C SER A 150 14.68 13.21 -22.34
N ILE A 151 15.53 12.20 -22.17
CA ILE A 151 16.81 12.34 -21.44
C ILE A 151 17.75 13.30 -22.19
N SER A 152 17.82 13.20 -23.52
CA SER A 152 18.61 14.13 -24.33
C SER A 152 18.14 15.58 -24.17
N SER A 153 16.83 15.81 -24.12
CA SER A 153 16.25 17.16 -23.96
C SER A 153 16.47 17.74 -22.56
N GLU A 154 16.52 16.91 -21.51
CA GLU A 154 16.85 17.35 -20.16
C GLU A 154 18.34 17.67 -20.00
N CYS A 155 19.23 16.97 -20.69
CA CYS A 155 20.66 17.27 -20.68
C CYS A 155 21.00 18.61 -21.35
N GLU A 156 20.26 19.03 -22.38
CA GLU A 156 20.45 20.34 -23.02
C GLU A 156 19.98 21.51 -22.12
N GLY A 157 19.02 21.27 -21.22
CA GLY A 157 18.50 22.26 -20.27
C GLY A 157 19.40 22.57 -19.07
N CYS A 158 20.49 21.84 -18.87
CA CYS A 158 21.42 21.99 -17.73
C CYS A 158 22.71 22.76 -18.05
N SER A 159 22.77 23.46 -19.19
CA SER A 159 23.90 24.32 -19.56
C SER A 159 23.55 25.80 -19.43
N LEU A 160 23.61 26.32 -18.20
CA LEU A 160 23.67 27.75 -17.87
C LEU A 160 24.69 28.00 -16.76
#